data_AF-A0A1M7Q979-F1
#
_entry.id   AF-A0A1M7Q979-F1
#
_cell.length_a   1.000
_cell.length_b   1.000
_cell.length_c   1.000
_cell.angle_alpha   90.00
_cell.angle_beta   90.00
_cell.angle_gamma   90.00
#
_symmetry.space_group_name_H-M   'P 1'
#
loop_
_entity.id
_entity.type
_entity.pdbx_description
1 polymer ?
#
loop_
_entity_poly.entity_id
_entity_poly.type
_entity_poly.pdbx_seq_one_letter_code
_entity_poly.pdbx_strand_id
1 'polypeptide(L)'
;MGGRTTSVAPRTAPVLYSARTGQGLRQIIGDLIAVGLVWWAVRLQGWVDEQVSKLAAPGEQLASAGNGFSGGLSSAGRQVGRIPGVGDDLKEPFDRAAGAGQQVAEAGQSLHDTIERTATVLGLLAAAVPLIVVLWWVLRRSRWVREATAARRLVRGGADASFFALRALAHQPLTEVIRVARRLEVDPGEAWRSGHTEAVEALAALELKRLGVR
;
A
#
# COMPACT_ATOMS: atom_id res chain seq x y z
N MET A 1 7.30 -38.22 -48.17
CA MET A 1 6.28 -37.42 -47.44
C MET A 1 6.28 -37.86 -45.99
N GLY A 2 6.96 -37.12 -45.10
CA GLY A 2 6.99 -37.41 -43.66
C GLY A 2 6.46 -36.20 -42.91
N GLY A 3 5.21 -36.29 -42.43
CA GLY A 3 4.52 -35.20 -41.76
C GLY A 3 5.14 -34.88 -40.40
N ARG A 4 5.51 -33.61 -40.19
CA ARG A 4 5.85 -33.06 -38.87
C ARG A 4 4.56 -32.93 -38.06
N THR A 5 4.43 -33.69 -36.99
CA THR A 5 3.43 -33.44 -35.96
C THR A 5 3.95 -32.35 -35.02
N THR A 6 3.47 -31.13 -35.20
CA THR A 6 3.66 -30.04 -34.25
C THR A 6 2.80 -30.30 -33.01
N SER A 7 3.40 -30.91 -31.98
CA SER A 7 2.81 -31.02 -30.65
C SER A 7 2.70 -29.61 -30.03
N VAL A 8 1.46 -29.10 -29.97
CA VAL A 8 1.15 -27.85 -29.26
C VAL A 8 1.09 -28.17 -27.77
N ALA A 9 2.09 -27.70 -27.01
CA ALA A 9 2.15 -27.89 -25.57
C ALA A 9 0.95 -27.22 -24.86
N PRO A 10 0.30 -27.89 -23.89
CA PRO A 10 -0.86 -27.34 -23.19
C PRO A 10 -0.48 -26.13 -22.34
N ARG A 11 -1.29 -25.06 -22.41
CA ARG A 11 -1.16 -23.87 -21.56
C ARG A 11 -1.42 -24.26 -20.09
N THR A 12 -0.35 -24.44 -19.32
CA THR A 12 -0.45 -24.71 -17.88
C THR A 12 -0.85 -23.44 -17.13
N ALA A 13 -1.87 -23.55 -16.28
CA ALA A 13 -2.30 -22.51 -15.34
C ALA A 13 -1.14 -22.04 -14.45
N PRO A 14 -1.12 -20.75 -14.04
CA PRO A 14 -0.09 -20.22 -13.16
C PRO A 14 -0.11 -20.93 -11.81
N VAL A 15 1.08 -21.13 -11.25
CA VAL A 15 1.27 -21.74 -9.94
C VAL A 15 0.86 -20.74 -8.87
N LEU A 16 -0.30 -20.96 -8.24
CA LEU A 16 -0.79 -20.10 -7.16
C LEU A 16 -0.24 -20.50 -5.77
N TYR A 17 0.18 -21.75 -5.56
CA TYR A 17 0.66 -22.28 -4.27
C TYR A 17 1.87 -23.24 -4.39
N SER A 18 2.76 -23.23 -3.39
CA SER A 18 3.87 -24.20 -3.25
C SER A 18 3.45 -25.46 -2.48
N ALA A 19 3.95 -26.62 -2.88
CA ALA A 19 3.57 -27.93 -2.32
C ALA A 19 4.30 -28.29 -1.00
N ARG A 20 4.70 -27.31 -0.19
CA ARG A 20 5.33 -27.53 1.13
C ARG A 20 4.76 -26.57 2.18
N THR A 21 4.28 -27.15 3.29
CA THR A 21 3.48 -26.53 4.36
C THR A 21 4.09 -25.25 4.96
N GLY A 22 5.42 -25.16 5.09
CA GLY A 22 6.09 -23.98 5.69
C GLY A 22 6.23 -22.75 4.78
N GLN A 23 6.34 -22.93 3.47
CA GLN A 23 6.38 -21.78 2.53
C GLN A 23 4.96 -21.31 2.18
N GLY A 24 4.00 -22.24 2.11
CA GLY A 24 2.58 -21.90 1.99
C GLY A 24 2.08 -21.10 3.19
N LEU A 25 2.47 -21.47 4.41
CA LEU A 25 2.04 -20.75 5.62
C LEU A 25 2.56 -19.31 5.66
N ARG A 26 3.83 -19.05 5.28
CA ARG A 26 4.36 -17.68 5.18
C ARG A 26 3.66 -16.85 4.10
N GLN A 27 3.18 -17.50 3.05
CA GLN A 27 2.40 -16.85 2.00
C GLN A 27 1.03 -16.49 2.54
N ILE A 28 0.30 -17.43 3.15
CA ILE A 28 -1.00 -17.18 3.79
C ILE A 28 -0.90 -16.08 4.84
N ILE A 29 0.11 -16.11 5.71
CA ILE A 29 0.35 -15.06 6.70
C ILE A 29 0.62 -13.72 6.01
N GLY A 30 1.42 -13.71 4.93
CA GLY A 30 1.68 -12.50 4.15
C GLY A 30 0.42 -11.92 3.50
N ASP A 31 -0.41 -12.77 2.88
CA ASP A 31 -1.70 -12.42 2.29
C ASP A 31 -2.64 -11.86 3.38
N LEU A 32 -2.73 -12.53 4.54
CA LEU A 32 -3.56 -12.08 5.66
C LEU A 32 -3.09 -10.76 6.26
N ILE A 33 -1.78 -10.54 6.38
CA ILE A 33 -1.22 -9.25 6.82
C ILE A 33 -1.54 -8.17 5.80
N ALA A 34 -1.39 -8.45 4.50
CA ALA A 34 -1.71 -7.48 3.45
C ALA A 34 -3.20 -7.11 3.47
N VAL A 35 -4.09 -8.10 3.54
CA VAL A 35 -5.54 -7.89 3.66
C VAL A 35 -5.88 -7.14 4.96
N GLY A 36 -5.26 -7.52 6.07
CA GLY A 36 -5.43 -6.86 7.37
C GLY A 36 -4.98 -5.40 7.35
N LEU A 37 -3.86 -5.09 6.69
CA LEU A 37 -3.38 -3.72 6.50
C LEU A 37 -4.32 -2.89 5.64
N VAL A 38 -4.84 -3.44 4.54
CA VAL A 38 -5.84 -2.76 3.71
C VAL A 38 -7.12 -2.50 4.51
N TRP A 39 -7.62 -3.51 5.22
CA TRP A 39 -8.80 -3.38 6.07
C TRP A 39 -8.59 -2.32 7.18
N TRP A 40 -7.43 -2.36 7.83
CA TRP A 40 -7.06 -1.39 8.86
C TRP A 40 -6.96 0.03 8.28
N ALA A 41 -6.37 0.21 7.10
CA ALA A 41 -6.27 1.51 6.43
C ALA A 41 -7.66 2.11 6.14
N VAL A 42 -8.59 1.30 5.61
CA VAL A 42 -9.97 1.72 5.35
C VAL A 42 -10.68 2.12 6.65
N ARG A 43 -10.47 1.36 7.73
CA ARG A 43 -11.07 1.68 9.04
C ARG A 43 -10.47 2.91 9.69
N LEU A 44 -9.16 3.09 9.56
CA LEU A 44 -8.47 4.27 10.06
C LEU A 44 -8.98 5.52 9.34
N GLN A 45 -9.16 5.47 8.02
CA GLN A 45 -9.68 6.61 7.26
C GLN A 45 -11.07 7.02 7.73
N GLY A 46 -12.00 6.06 7.88
CA GLY A 46 -13.35 6.36 8.38
C GLY A 46 -13.33 6.96 9.79
N TRP A 47 -12.42 6.47 10.66
CA TRP A 47 -12.25 7.03 11.99
C TRP A 47 -11.66 8.45 11.97
N VAL A 48 -10.66 8.71 11.11
CA VAL A 48 -10.07 10.05 10.95
C VAL A 48 -11.11 11.04 10.45
N ASP A 49 -11.89 10.68 9.44
CA ASP A 49 -12.93 11.54 8.87
C ASP A 49 -13.99 11.92 9.91
N GLU A 50 -14.41 10.97 10.74
CA GLU A 50 -15.34 11.22 11.84
C GLU A 50 -14.78 12.20 12.88
N GLN A 51 -13.49 12.07 13.23
CA GLN A 51 -12.83 12.96 14.17
C GLN A 51 -12.63 14.36 13.59
N VAL A 52 -12.33 14.44 12.30
CA VAL A 52 -12.19 15.70 11.55
C VAL A 52 -13.51 16.43 11.47
N SER A 53 -14.60 15.73 11.17
CA SER A 53 -15.95 16.31 11.17
C SER A 53 -16.32 16.91 12.53
N LYS A 54 -16.00 16.22 13.63
CA LYS A 54 -16.22 16.73 14.99
C LYS A 54 -15.39 18.00 15.29
N LEU A 55 -14.18 18.09 14.76
CA LEU A 55 -13.31 19.26 14.89
C LEU A 55 -13.72 20.43 13.99
N ALA A 56 -14.32 20.14 12.84
CA ALA A 56 -14.74 21.12 11.84
C ALA A 56 -16.11 21.75 12.15
N ALA A 57 -16.99 21.02 12.85
CA ALA A 57 -18.35 21.47 13.20
C ALA A 57 -18.39 22.80 14.00
N PRO A 58 -17.49 23.07 14.96
CA PRO A 58 -17.44 24.38 15.63
C PRO A 58 -17.13 25.54 14.67
N GLY A 59 -16.24 25.33 13.68
CA GLY A 59 -15.87 26.36 12.70
C GLY A 59 -17.07 26.76 11.82
N GLU A 60 -17.83 25.77 11.36
CA GLU A 60 -19.07 25.99 10.59
C GLU A 60 -20.15 26.70 11.42
N GLN A 61 -20.31 26.30 12.69
CA GLN A 61 -21.25 26.98 13.60
C GLN A 61 -20.85 28.43 13.88
N LEU A 62 -19.56 28.71 14.08
CA LEU A 62 -19.01 30.06 14.21
C LEU A 62 -19.25 30.89 12.95
N ALA A 63 -19.01 30.30 11.77
CA ALA A 63 -19.25 30.94 10.48
C ALA A 63 -20.73 31.34 10.32
N SER A 64 -21.63 30.40 10.61
CA SER A 64 -23.09 30.62 10.54
C SER A 64 -23.56 31.68 11.54
N ALA A 65 -23.08 31.63 12.79
CA ALA A 65 -23.41 32.60 13.82
C ALA A 65 -22.93 34.01 13.47
N GLY A 66 -21.69 34.16 12.97
CA GLY A 66 -21.14 35.43 12.53
C GLY A 66 -21.93 36.05 11.37
N ASN A 67 -22.30 35.23 10.37
CA ASN A 67 -23.13 35.66 9.23
C ASN A 67 -24.53 36.10 9.68
N GLY A 68 -25.19 35.33 10.55
CA GLY A 68 -26.50 35.68 11.09
C GLY A 68 -26.48 36.97 11.91
N PHE A 69 -25.46 37.13 12.75
CA PHE A 69 -25.26 38.33 13.57
C PHE A 69 -24.96 39.56 12.70
N SER A 70 -24.07 39.43 11.72
CA SER A 70 -23.75 40.48 10.75
C SER A 70 -24.98 40.92 9.96
N GLY A 71 -25.74 39.96 9.43
CA GLY A 71 -26.96 40.21 8.68
C GLY A 71 -28.04 40.92 9.51
N GLY A 72 -28.22 40.50 10.76
CA GLY A 72 -29.14 41.14 11.72
C GLY A 72 -28.77 42.60 12.01
N LEU A 73 -27.50 42.86 12.32
CA LEU A 73 -27.00 44.21 12.61
C LEU A 73 -27.03 45.13 11.38
N SER A 74 -26.65 44.63 10.21
CA SER A 74 -26.74 45.38 8.96
C SER A 74 -28.20 45.77 8.67
N SER A 75 -29.14 44.87 8.94
CA SER A 75 -30.58 45.13 8.79
C SER A 75 -31.09 46.18 9.79
N ALA A 76 -30.67 46.09 11.05
CA ALA A 76 -30.98 47.09 12.07
C ALA A 76 -30.41 48.47 11.70
N GLY A 77 -29.14 48.53 11.27
CA GLY A 77 -28.50 49.76 10.82
C GLY A 77 -29.22 50.41 9.63
N ARG A 78 -29.70 49.61 8.67
CA ARG A 78 -30.55 50.12 7.55
C ARG A 78 -31.89 50.68 8.01
N GLN A 79 -32.44 50.19 9.12
CA GLN A 79 -33.72 50.67 9.63
C GLN A 79 -33.56 51.97 10.42
N VAL A 80 -32.55 52.03 11.29
CA VAL A 80 -32.23 53.23 12.10
C VAL A 80 -31.68 54.36 11.24
N GLY A 81 -30.95 54.04 10.17
CA GLY A 81 -30.47 55.02 9.18
C GLY A 81 -31.57 55.82 8.45
N ARG A 82 -32.84 55.42 8.56
CA ARG A 82 -33.97 56.15 7.95
C ARG A 82 -34.49 57.29 8.83
N ILE A 83 -33.97 57.48 10.05
CA ILE A 83 -34.41 58.52 10.97
C ILE A 83 -33.85 59.89 10.52
N PRO A 84 -34.69 60.90 10.21
CA PRO A 84 -34.20 62.21 9.78
C PRO A 84 -33.37 62.92 10.86
N GLY A 85 -32.29 63.58 10.45
CA GLY A 85 -31.45 64.41 11.30
C GLY A 85 -30.37 63.67 12.10
N VAL A 86 -30.55 62.38 12.43
CA VAL A 86 -29.60 61.59 13.24
C VAL A 86 -29.36 60.15 12.73
N GLY A 87 -30.00 59.73 11.64
CA GLY A 87 -29.96 58.34 11.18
C GLY A 87 -28.56 57.83 10.83
N ASP A 88 -27.71 58.64 10.22
CA ASP A 88 -26.36 58.24 9.81
C ASP A 88 -25.45 57.98 11.02
N ASP A 89 -25.47 58.88 12.02
CA ASP A 89 -24.71 58.73 13.28
C ASP A 89 -25.14 57.47 14.05
N LEU A 90 -26.43 57.13 13.96
CA LEU A 90 -26.96 55.93 14.60
C LEU A 90 -26.69 54.66 13.79
N LYS A 91 -26.55 54.73 12.47
CA LYS A 91 -26.28 53.58 11.58
C LYS A 91 -24.84 53.10 11.68
N GLU A 92 -23.88 54.02 11.79
CA GLU A 92 -22.44 53.72 11.83
C GLU A 92 -22.03 52.62 12.83
N PRO A 93 -22.45 52.64 14.12
CA PRO A 93 -22.09 51.60 15.07
C PRO A 93 -22.67 50.22 14.72
N PHE A 94 -23.86 50.14 14.10
CA PHE A 94 -24.43 48.88 13.62
C PHE A 94 -23.65 48.33 12.44
N ASP A 95 -23.25 49.17 11.49
CA ASP A 95 -22.43 48.76 10.35
C ASP A 95 -21.04 48.27 10.81
N ARG A 96 -20.41 48.95 11.78
CA ARG A 96 -19.14 48.49 12.39
C ARG A 96 -19.30 47.14 13.08
N ALA A 97 -20.36 46.95 13.87
CA ALA A 97 -20.63 45.68 14.53
C ALA A 97 -20.96 44.56 13.53
N ALA A 98 -21.67 44.87 12.44
CA ALA A 98 -21.91 43.93 11.35
C ALA A 98 -20.61 43.50 10.67
N GLY A 99 -19.68 44.43 10.44
CA GLY A 99 -18.35 44.13 9.92
C GLY A 99 -17.53 43.22 10.85
N ALA A 100 -17.63 43.41 12.17
CA ALA A 100 -16.99 42.50 13.12
C ALA A 100 -17.60 41.09 13.08
N GLY A 101 -18.93 40.98 12.97
CA GLY A 101 -19.62 39.69 12.77
C GLY A 101 -19.17 38.97 11.50
N GLN A 102 -18.95 39.72 10.42
CA GLN A 102 -18.44 39.19 9.15
C GLN A 102 -17.00 38.65 9.30
N GLN A 103 -16.11 39.35 9.99
CA GLN A 103 -14.75 38.88 10.25
C GLN A 103 -14.74 37.59 11.09
N VAL A 104 -15.64 37.47 12.07
CA VAL A 104 -15.82 36.22 12.83
C VAL A 104 -16.30 35.10 11.92
N ALA A 105 -17.22 35.40 10.99
CA ALA A 105 -17.73 34.41 10.05
C ALA A 105 -16.61 33.86 9.15
N GLU A 106 -15.81 34.76 8.58
CA GLU A 106 -14.66 34.43 7.73
C GLU A 106 -13.59 33.63 8.48
N ALA A 107 -13.32 33.98 9.75
CA ALA A 107 -12.40 33.22 10.59
C ALA A 107 -12.89 31.79 10.86
N GLY A 108 -14.19 31.61 11.13
CA GLY A 108 -14.81 30.30 11.31
C GLY A 108 -14.69 29.43 10.06
N GLN A 109 -14.90 30.03 8.89
CA GLN A 109 -14.80 29.33 7.60
C GLN A 109 -13.36 28.97 7.24
N SER A 110 -12.40 29.87 7.47
CA SER A 110 -10.96 29.60 7.28
C SER A 110 -10.45 28.46 8.18
N LEU A 111 -10.93 28.40 9.43
CA LEU A 111 -10.62 27.31 10.35
C LEU A 111 -11.15 25.97 9.82
N HIS A 112 -12.40 25.93 9.37
CA HIS A 112 -13.02 24.75 8.77
C HIS A 112 -12.19 24.23 7.59
N ASP A 113 -11.89 25.09 6.61
CA ASP A 113 -11.10 24.75 5.43
C ASP A 113 -9.69 24.24 5.79
N THR A 114 -9.05 24.83 6.81
CA THR A 114 -7.73 24.42 7.26
C THR A 114 -7.75 23.02 7.89
N ILE A 115 -8.78 22.74 8.68
CA ILE A 115 -8.98 21.42 9.29
C ILE A 115 -9.21 20.37 8.20
N GLU A 116 -10.06 20.65 7.22
CA GLU A 116 -10.36 19.72 6.11
C GLU A 116 -9.11 19.43 5.25
N ARG A 117 -8.32 20.45 4.92
CA ARG A 117 -7.05 20.27 4.19
C ARG A 117 -6.05 19.43 4.99
N THR A 118 -5.92 19.71 6.28
CA THR A 118 -5.01 18.98 7.17
C THR A 118 -5.42 17.51 7.29
N ALA A 119 -6.73 17.26 7.45
CA ALA A 119 -7.32 15.94 7.45
C ALA A 119 -7.01 15.15 6.17
N THR A 120 -7.17 15.79 5.02
CA THR A 120 -6.90 15.18 3.71
C THR A 120 -5.43 14.77 3.60
N VAL A 121 -4.50 15.64 4.01
CA VAL A 121 -3.06 15.33 3.99
C VAL A 121 -2.73 14.18 4.95
N LEU A 122 -3.25 14.21 6.17
CA LEU A 122 -3.04 13.12 7.14
C LEU A 122 -3.61 11.79 6.63
N GLY A 123 -4.83 11.81 6.07
CA GLY A 123 -5.46 10.62 5.49
C GLY A 123 -4.63 10.03 4.36
N LEU A 124 -4.08 10.87 3.48
CA LEU A 124 -3.20 10.43 2.40
C LEU A 124 -1.90 9.80 2.92
N LEU A 125 -1.26 10.43 3.91
CA LEU A 125 -0.04 9.89 4.54
C LEU A 125 -0.30 8.57 5.26
N ALA A 126 -1.41 8.48 5.99
CA ALA A 126 -1.84 7.26 6.68
C ALA A 126 -2.14 6.12 5.69
N ALA A 127 -2.72 6.43 4.54
CA ALA A 127 -2.99 5.45 3.48
C ALA A 127 -1.72 5.04 2.70
N ALA A 128 -0.73 5.92 2.58
CA ALA A 128 0.49 5.65 1.81
C ALA A 128 1.30 4.46 2.37
N VAL A 129 1.44 4.37 3.70
CA VAL A 129 2.21 3.31 4.37
C VAL A 129 1.70 1.90 4.01
N PRO A 130 0.42 1.54 4.27
CA PRO A 130 -0.09 0.22 3.91
C PRO A 130 -0.06 -0.02 2.39
N LEU A 131 -0.27 1.01 1.58
CA LEU A 131 -0.19 0.89 0.12
C LEU A 131 1.22 0.48 -0.35
N ILE A 132 2.27 1.10 0.21
CA ILE A 132 3.66 0.77 -0.10
C ILE A 132 3.99 -0.66 0.33
N VAL A 133 3.56 -1.07 1.52
CA VAL A 133 3.79 -2.44 2.03
C VAL A 133 3.12 -3.48 1.14
N VAL A 134 1.85 -3.26 0.78
CA VAL A 134 1.10 -4.14 -0.12
C VAL A 134 1.76 -4.18 -1.49
N LEU A 135 2.14 -3.03 -2.06
CA LEU A 135 2.80 -2.95 -3.36
C LEU A 135 4.12 -3.71 -3.37
N TRP A 136 4.97 -3.49 -2.36
CA TRP A 136 6.24 -4.19 -2.20
C TRP A 136 6.02 -5.71 -2.09
N TRP A 137 5.03 -6.12 -1.31
CA TRP A 137 4.67 -7.53 -1.14
C TRP A 137 4.19 -8.16 -2.45
N VAL A 138 3.30 -7.50 -3.20
CA VAL A 138 2.79 -7.95 -4.51
C VAL A 138 3.92 -8.04 -5.54
N LEU A 139 4.83 -7.06 -5.59
CA LEU A 139 5.97 -7.09 -6.48
C LEU A 139 6.90 -8.27 -6.17
N ARG A 140 7.25 -8.48 -4.89
CA ARG A 140 8.05 -9.63 -4.46
C ARG A 140 7.35 -10.95 -4.79
N ARG A 141 6.04 -11.02 -4.56
CA ARG A 141 5.20 -12.20 -4.82
C ARG A 141 5.17 -12.53 -6.30
N SER A 142 4.94 -11.55 -7.16
CA SER A 142 4.87 -11.74 -8.61
C SER A 142 6.19 -12.28 -9.18
N ARG A 143 7.34 -11.78 -8.72
CA ARG A 143 8.66 -12.29 -9.11
C ARG A 143 8.83 -13.77 -8.75
N TRP A 144 8.46 -14.15 -7.52
CA TRP A 144 8.52 -15.55 -7.09
C TRP A 144 7.59 -16.45 -7.91
N VAL A 145 6.36 -16.01 -8.19
CA VAL A 145 5.41 -16.78 -9.02
C VAL A 145 5.96 -17.00 -10.43
N ARG A 146 6.57 -15.98 -11.04
CA ARG A 146 7.19 -16.08 -12.37
C ARG A 146 8.37 -17.07 -12.37
N GLU A 147 9.26 -16.95 -11.39
CA GLU A 147 10.42 -17.84 -11.26
C GLU A 147 10.01 -19.30 -11.00
N ALA A 148 9.07 -19.53 -10.07
CA ALA A 148 8.57 -20.86 -9.77
C ALA A 148 7.85 -21.49 -10.98
N THR A 149 7.07 -20.70 -11.73
CA THR A 149 6.38 -21.17 -12.94
C THR A 149 7.38 -21.54 -14.05
N ALA A 150 8.42 -20.74 -14.25
CA ALA A 150 9.48 -21.04 -15.23
C ALA A 150 10.26 -22.30 -14.86
N ALA A 151 10.63 -22.46 -13.58
CA ALA A 151 11.31 -23.66 -13.10
C ALA A 151 10.45 -24.92 -13.25
N ARG A 152 9.14 -24.88 -12.94
CA ARG A 152 8.24 -26.02 -13.20
C ARG A 152 8.16 -26.40 -14.68
N ARG A 153 8.22 -25.43 -15.59
CA ARG A 153 8.25 -25.71 -17.04
C ARG A 153 9.56 -26.39 -17.45
N LEU A 154 10.69 -25.95 -16.91
CA LEU A 154 12.00 -26.55 -17.17
C LEU A 154 12.10 -27.98 -16.64
N VAL A 155 11.65 -28.23 -15.41
CA VAL A 155 11.62 -29.59 -14.84
C VAL A 155 10.75 -30.52 -15.70
N ARG A 156 9.56 -30.07 -16.12
CA ARG A 156 8.70 -30.86 -17.02
C ARG A 156 9.28 -31.06 -18.42
N GLY A 157 10.16 -30.16 -18.86
CA GLY A 157 10.89 -30.25 -20.11
C GLY A 157 12.13 -31.14 -20.05
N GLY A 158 12.44 -31.76 -18.91
CA GLY A 158 13.61 -32.63 -18.73
C GLY A 158 14.93 -31.87 -18.51
N ALA A 159 14.88 -30.66 -17.96
CA ALA A 159 16.08 -29.90 -17.66
C ALA A 159 16.99 -30.65 -16.65
N ASP A 160 18.30 -30.60 -16.92
CA ASP A 160 19.32 -31.26 -16.12
C ASP A 160 19.46 -30.65 -14.70
N ALA A 161 19.74 -31.50 -13.72
CA ALA A 161 20.02 -31.11 -12.34
C ALA A 161 21.22 -30.15 -12.25
N SER A 162 22.20 -30.27 -13.14
CA SER A 162 23.37 -29.38 -13.22
C SER A 162 22.99 -27.90 -13.39
N PHE A 163 21.90 -27.61 -14.11
CA PHE A 163 21.37 -26.24 -14.28
C PHE A 163 20.82 -25.68 -12.97
N PHE A 164 20.05 -26.49 -12.24
CA PHE A 164 19.51 -26.07 -10.94
C PHE A 164 20.59 -25.94 -9.89
N ALA A 165 21.64 -26.78 -9.95
CA ALA A 165 22.82 -26.66 -9.11
C ALA A 165 23.58 -25.34 -9.36
N LEU A 166 23.79 -24.98 -10.63
CA LEU A 166 24.40 -23.69 -10.98
C LEU A 166 23.57 -22.51 -10.47
N ARG A 167 22.24 -22.59 -10.65
CA ARG A 167 21.31 -21.57 -10.17
C ARG A 167 21.35 -21.47 -8.65
N ALA A 168 21.49 -22.59 -7.93
CA ALA A 168 21.69 -22.61 -6.49
C ALA A 168 22.95 -21.84 -6.09
N LEU A 169 24.09 -22.09 -6.74
CA LEU A 169 25.34 -21.37 -6.46
C LEU A 169 25.20 -19.85 -6.63
N ALA A 170 24.40 -19.40 -7.61
CA ALA A 170 24.20 -17.98 -7.89
C ALA A 170 23.16 -17.28 -7.01
N HIS A 171 22.10 -17.98 -6.57
CA HIS A 171 20.92 -17.34 -5.96
C HIS A 171 20.61 -17.81 -4.53
N GLN A 172 21.28 -18.85 -4.04
CA GLN A 172 21.10 -19.31 -2.66
C GLN A 172 21.92 -18.46 -1.69
N PRO A 173 21.45 -18.30 -0.44
CA PRO A 173 22.26 -17.70 0.60
C PRO A 173 23.54 -18.51 0.78
N LEU A 174 24.69 -17.84 0.88
CA LEU A 174 25.99 -18.47 0.99
C LEU A 174 26.07 -19.47 2.16
N THR A 175 25.35 -19.19 3.26
CA THR A 175 25.24 -20.08 4.42
C THR A 175 24.65 -21.46 4.09
N GLU A 176 23.68 -21.53 3.17
CA GLU A 176 23.07 -22.80 2.77
C GLU A 176 24.01 -23.59 1.85
N VAL A 177 24.69 -22.90 0.93
CA VAL A 177 25.71 -23.50 0.05
C VAL A 177 26.87 -24.05 0.87
N ILE A 178 27.38 -23.28 1.84
CA ILE A 178 28.43 -23.73 2.76
C ILE A 178 27.97 -24.93 3.59
N ARG A 179 26.69 -25.00 3.98
CA ARG A 179 26.17 -26.16 4.71
C ARG A 179 26.24 -27.43 3.86
N VAL A 180 25.89 -27.34 2.57
CA VAL A 180 26.02 -28.47 1.64
C VAL A 180 27.49 -28.84 1.45
N ALA A 181 28.35 -27.85 1.19
CA ALA A 181 29.80 -28.04 1.05
C ALA A 181 30.43 -28.73 2.26
N ARG A 182 30.07 -28.29 3.48
CA ARG A 182 30.58 -28.88 4.73
C ARG A 182 30.07 -30.30 4.94
N ARG A 183 28.79 -30.57 4.64
CA ARG A 183 28.20 -31.90 4.82
C ARG A 183 28.85 -32.94 3.91
N LEU A 184 29.23 -32.53 2.71
CA LEU A 184 29.82 -33.39 1.69
C LEU A 184 31.35 -33.30 1.66
N GLU A 185 31.96 -32.46 2.50
CA GLU A 185 33.40 -32.19 2.55
C GLU A 185 34.02 -31.85 1.18
N VAL A 186 33.28 -31.10 0.35
CA VAL A 186 33.72 -30.70 -1.01
C VAL A 186 33.67 -29.19 -1.19
N ASP A 187 34.59 -28.66 -2.02
CA ASP A 187 34.44 -27.31 -2.54
C ASP A 187 33.26 -27.27 -3.53
N PRO A 188 32.25 -26.41 -3.31
CA PRO A 188 31.01 -26.45 -4.10
C PRO A 188 31.21 -26.00 -5.55
N GLY A 189 32.20 -25.15 -5.83
CA GLY A 189 32.52 -24.71 -7.18
C GLY A 189 33.25 -25.78 -7.97
N GLU A 190 34.19 -26.47 -7.33
CA GLU A 190 34.92 -27.61 -7.90
C GLU A 190 34.00 -28.82 -8.09
N ALA A 191 33.15 -29.13 -7.11
CA ALA A 191 32.20 -30.23 -7.17
C ALA A 191 31.19 -30.06 -8.31
N TRP A 192 30.77 -28.82 -8.59
CA TRP A 192 29.95 -28.53 -9.77
C TRP A 192 30.74 -28.67 -11.08
N ARG A 193 31.97 -28.12 -11.16
CA ARG A 193 32.81 -28.19 -12.38
C ARG A 193 33.22 -29.61 -12.75
N SER A 194 33.49 -30.46 -11.76
CA SER A 194 33.85 -31.87 -11.93
C SER A 194 32.65 -32.80 -12.14
N GLY A 195 31.42 -32.29 -12.03
CA GLY A 195 30.20 -33.10 -12.19
C GLY A 195 29.94 -34.06 -11.04
N HIS A 196 30.38 -33.74 -9.83
CA HIS A 196 30.19 -34.58 -8.65
C HIS A 196 28.70 -34.80 -8.36
N THR A 197 28.18 -35.99 -8.69
CA THR A 197 26.74 -36.30 -8.73
C THR A 197 26.01 -35.90 -7.46
N GLU A 198 26.54 -36.30 -6.30
CA GLU A 198 25.88 -36.05 -5.00
C GLU A 198 25.83 -34.54 -4.65
N ALA A 199 26.84 -33.77 -5.06
CA ALA A 199 26.90 -32.34 -4.78
C ALA A 199 25.96 -31.57 -5.72
N VAL A 200 25.93 -31.95 -7.00
CA VAL A 200 25.02 -31.40 -8.01
C VAL A 200 23.56 -31.67 -7.62
N GLU A 201 23.22 -32.90 -7.22
CA GLU A 201 21.86 -33.24 -6.77
C GLU A 201 21.48 -32.48 -5.49
N ALA A 202 22.38 -32.37 -4.51
CA ALA A 202 22.12 -31.65 -3.28
C ALA A 202 21.88 -30.14 -3.52
N LEU A 203 22.69 -29.51 -4.38
CA LEU A 203 22.52 -28.11 -4.77
C LEU A 203 21.25 -27.89 -5.61
N ALA A 204 20.96 -28.78 -6.55
CA ALA A 204 19.73 -28.74 -7.34
C ALA A 204 18.49 -28.85 -6.43
N ALA A 205 18.51 -29.78 -5.46
CA ALA A 205 17.44 -29.94 -4.48
C ALA A 205 17.26 -28.69 -3.60
N LEU A 206 18.34 -27.97 -3.29
CA LEU A 206 18.29 -26.71 -2.55
C LEU A 206 17.57 -25.61 -3.35
N GLU A 207 17.85 -25.49 -4.66
CA GLU A 207 17.15 -24.53 -5.53
C GLU A 207 15.70 -24.89 -5.76
N LEU A 208 15.40 -26.17 -6.04
CA LEU A 208 14.03 -26.65 -6.20
C LEU A 208 13.23 -26.45 -4.90
N LYS A 209 13.87 -26.64 -3.74
CA LYS A 209 13.27 -26.34 -2.43
C LYS A 209 12.95 -24.86 -2.25
N ARG A 210 13.82 -23.94 -2.67
CA ARG A 210 13.56 -22.48 -2.64
C ARG A 210 12.39 -22.08 -3.55
N LEU A 211 12.25 -22.76 -4.69
CA LEU A 211 11.20 -22.50 -5.67
C LEU A 211 9.88 -23.24 -5.39
N GLY A 212 9.85 -24.12 -4.37
CA GLY A 212 8.66 -24.90 -4.04
C GLY A 212 8.26 -25.88 -5.15
N VAL A 213 9.25 -26.36 -5.91
CA VAL A 213 9.15 -27.36 -6.98
C VAL A 213 9.76 -28.67 -6.46
N ARG A 214 9.25 -29.79 -6.96
CA ARG A 214 9.76 -31.13 -6.66
C ARG A 214 10.14 -31.80 -7.97
#